data_AF-A0A820LC88-F1
#
_entry.id   AF-A0A820LC88-F1
#
_cell.length_a   1.000
_cell.length_b   1.000
_cell.length_c   1.000
_cell.angle_alpha   90.00
_cell.angle_beta   90.00
_cell.angle_gamma   90.00
#
_symmetry.space_group_name_H-M   'P 1'
#
loop_
_entity.id
_entity.type
_entity.pdbx_description
1 polymer ?
#
loop_
_entity_poly.entity_id
_entity_poly.type
_entity_poly.pdbx_seq_one_letter_code
_entity_poly.pdbx_strand_id
1 'polypeptide(L)'
;LQITKELPKKSLPERLIRERAMFKVHSDFVSAAIRGCQAVVDGNIMAINPGEESKVHMYIWNNMFFSLGFDVKEHYKDFGGDAAAHAAPTNDLQGVRAINTIDLDGLLTLGTVVVDYRGMRVTAQTIVPGK
;
A
#
# COMPACT_ATOMS: atom_id res chain seq x y z
N LEU A 1 -0.54 -11.54 4.12
CA LEU A 1 0.24 -10.61 4.98
C LEU A 1 -0.04 -10.83 6.47
N GLN A 2 -1.26 -10.63 6.94
CA GLN A 2 -1.56 -10.66 8.38
C GLN A 2 -1.43 -12.03 9.07
N ILE A 3 -1.74 -13.14 8.39
CA ILE A 3 -1.63 -14.51 8.93
C ILE A 3 -0.20 -14.83 9.42
N THR A 4 0.83 -14.26 8.78
CA THR A 4 2.22 -14.48 9.21
C THR A 4 2.56 -13.82 10.56
N LYS A 5 1.78 -12.82 10.99
CA LYS A 5 1.93 -12.23 12.34
C LYS A 5 1.44 -13.17 13.43
N GLU A 6 0.48 -14.04 13.14
CA GLU A 6 -0.10 -14.99 14.11
C GLU A 6 0.80 -16.20 14.37
N LEU A 7 1.89 -16.35 13.61
CA LEU A 7 2.87 -17.41 13.84
C LEU A 7 3.50 -17.30 15.25
N PRO A 8 3.82 -18.44 15.89
CA PRO A 8 4.46 -18.45 17.19
C PRO A 8 5.74 -17.61 17.22
N LYS A 9 6.01 -16.99 18.38
CA LYS A 9 7.16 -16.09 18.60
C LYS A 9 7.84 -16.29 19.96
N LYS A 10 7.59 -17.40 20.65
CA LYS A 10 8.08 -17.63 22.02
C LYS A 10 9.54 -18.09 22.04
N SER A 11 9.91 -18.97 21.11
CA SER A 11 11.28 -19.47 20.99
C SER A 11 12.04 -18.79 19.85
N LEU A 12 13.38 -18.79 19.92
CA LEU A 12 14.23 -18.26 18.84
C LEU A 12 13.96 -18.95 17.49
N PRO A 13 13.85 -20.29 17.39
CA PRO A 13 13.52 -20.96 16.14
C PRO A 13 12.17 -20.52 15.55
N GLU A 14 11.14 -20.38 16.39
CA GLU A 14 9.82 -19.90 15.96
C GLU A 14 9.89 -18.49 15.38
N ARG A 15 10.61 -17.58 16.07
CA ARG A 15 10.83 -16.21 15.59
C ARG A 15 11.53 -16.16 14.23
N LEU A 16 12.54 -17.00 14.03
CA LEU A 16 13.26 -17.08 12.76
C LEU A 16 12.34 -17.54 11.61
N ILE A 17 11.52 -18.57 11.86
CA ILE A 17 10.55 -19.07 10.86
C ILE A 17 9.53 -17.98 10.53
N ARG A 18 9.01 -17.32 11.57
CA ARG A 18 8.06 -16.22 11.45
C ARG A 18 8.63 -15.06 10.64
N GLU A 19 9.85 -14.61 10.94
CA GLU A 19 10.52 -13.53 10.20
C GLU A 19 10.74 -13.88 8.72
N ARG A 20 11.16 -15.11 8.42
CA ARG A 20 11.31 -15.58 7.03
C ARG A 20 9.97 -15.61 6.28
N ALA A 21 8.92 -16.09 6.93
CA ALA A 21 7.57 -16.12 6.36
C ALA A 21 7.05 -14.70 6.10
N MET A 22 7.22 -13.79 7.07
CA MET A 22 6.86 -12.38 6.90
C MET A 22 7.63 -11.75 5.73
N PHE A 23 8.94 -11.92 5.68
CA PHE A 23 9.78 -11.36 4.61
C PHE A 23 9.32 -11.84 3.23
N LYS A 24 9.12 -13.15 3.06
CA LYS A 24 8.65 -13.73 1.80
C LYS A 24 7.32 -13.13 1.36
N VAL A 25 6.34 -13.10 2.25
CA VAL A 25 4.99 -12.59 1.92
C VAL A 25 5.02 -11.08 1.61
N HIS A 26 5.85 -10.29 2.29
CA HIS A 26 6.01 -8.88 1.96
C HIS A 26 6.71 -8.69 0.60
N SER A 27 7.75 -9.47 0.30
CA SER A 27 8.43 -9.44 -0.99
C SER A 27 7.50 -9.78 -2.15
N ASP A 28 6.69 -10.84 -1.99
CA ASP A 28 5.70 -11.26 -2.98
C ASP A 28 4.64 -10.17 -3.18
N PHE A 29 4.19 -9.55 -2.09
CA PHE A 29 3.22 -8.45 -2.12
C PHE A 29 3.77 -7.21 -2.84
N VAL A 30 4.99 -6.78 -2.53
CA VAL A 30 5.65 -5.66 -3.21
C VAL A 30 5.80 -5.96 -4.71
N SER A 31 6.21 -7.17 -5.06
CA SER A 31 6.36 -7.58 -6.47
C SER A 31 5.02 -7.62 -7.23
N ALA A 32 3.92 -7.96 -6.55
CA ALA A 32 2.59 -7.84 -7.11
C ALA A 32 2.15 -6.37 -7.25
N ALA A 33 2.38 -5.55 -6.23
CA ALA A 33 2.03 -4.12 -6.23
C ALA A 33 2.74 -3.36 -7.36
N ILE A 34 4.02 -3.64 -7.62
CA ILE A 34 4.77 -3.03 -8.73
C ILE A 34 4.12 -3.36 -10.08
N ARG A 35 3.77 -4.62 -10.32
CA ARG A 35 3.09 -5.05 -11.56
C ARG A 35 1.71 -4.40 -11.72
N GLY A 36 0.95 -4.33 -10.62
CA GLY A 36 -0.34 -3.64 -10.60
C GLY A 36 -0.19 -2.15 -10.90
N CYS A 37 0.79 -1.47 -10.29
CA CYS A 37 1.11 -0.08 -10.56
C CYS A 37 1.42 0.14 -12.04
N GLN A 38 2.32 -0.65 -12.62
CA GLN A 38 2.65 -0.54 -14.05
C GLN A 38 1.41 -0.69 -14.93
N ALA A 39 0.57 -1.69 -14.65
CA ALA A 39 -0.65 -1.92 -15.41
C ALA A 39 -1.69 -0.78 -15.27
N VAL A 40 -1.81 -0.17 -14.08
CA VAL A 40 -2.65 1.01 -13.86
C VAL A 40 -2.13 2.21 -14.66
N VAL A 41 -0.84 2.53 -14.51
CA VAL A 41 -0.21 3.69 -15.15
C VAL A 41 -0.20 3.58 -16.67
N ASP A 42 0.06 2.39 -17.21
CA ASP A 42 0.07 2.14 -18.65
C ASP A 42 -1.35 2.01 -19.25
N GLY A 43 -2.41 2.17 -18.43
CA GLY A 43 -3.81 2.20 -18.89
C GLY A 43 -4.41 0.82 -19.19
N ASN A 44 -3.76 -0.26 -18.73
CA ASN A 44 -4.23 -1.64 -18.92
C ASN A 44 -5.33 -2.05 -17.94
N ILE A 45 -5.61 -1.23 -16.93
CA ILE A 45 -6.62 -1.47 -15.90
C ILE A 45 -7.61 -0.31 -15.90
N MET A 46 -8.89 -0.62 -16.03
CA MET A 46 -9.96 0.39 -16.02
C MET A 46 -10.19 0.91 -14.61
N ALA A 47 -10.35 2.22 -14.48
CA ALA A 47 -10.72 2.86 -13.23
C ALA A 47 -12.13 2.42 -12.80
N ILE A 48 -12.36 2.37 -11.49
CA ILE A 48 -13.67 2.07 -10.89
C ILE A 48 -14.61 3.27 -11.02
N ASN A 49 -14.04 4.47 -11.02
CA ASN A 49 -14.70 5.76 -11.17
C ASN A 49 -14.29 6.44 -12.50
N PRO A 50 -14.57 5.83 -13.67
CA PRO A 50 -14.11 6.36 -14.96
C PRO A 50 -14.75 7.72 -15.34
N GLY A 51 -15.89 8.06 -14.72
CA GLY A 51 -16.58 9.34 -14.94
C GLY A 51 -15.96 10.54 -14.20
N GLU A 52 -14.99 10.31 -13.32
CA GLU A 52 -14.29 11.38 -12.60
C GLU A 52 -13.00 11.80 -13.33
N GLU A 53 -12.34 12.86 -12.85
CA GLU A 53 -11.04 13.28 -13.38
C GLU A 53 -9.97 12.19 -13.19
N SER A 54 -9.06 12.05 -14.16
CA SER A 54 -8.01 11.03 -14.10
C SER A 54 -7.14 11.11 -12.85
N LYS A 55 -7.01 12.30 -12.24
CA LYS A 55 -6.24 12.50 -11.00
C LYS A 55 -6.86 11.82 -9.78
N VAL A 56 -8.16 11.55 -9.80
CA VAL A 56 -8.90 10.89 -8.70
C VAL A 56 -9.25 9.44 -9.00
N HIS A 57 -8.77 8.92 -10.12
CA HIS A 57 -9.09 7.54 -10.51
C HIS A 57 -8.54 6.54 -9.49
N MET A 58 -9.40 5.58 -9.18
CA MET A 58 -9.18 4.48 -8.26
C MET A 58 -9.26 3.16 -9.03
N TYR A 59 -8.40 2.20 -8.68
CA TYR A 59 -8.31 0.92 -9.39
C TYR A 59 -8.29 -0.24 -8.41
N ILE A 60 -8.79 -1.40 -8.85
CA ILE A 60 -8.66 -2.67 -8.12
C ILE A 60 -8.00 -3.69 -9.02
N TRP A 61 -6.97 -4.36 -8.52
CA TRP A 61 -6.30 -5.44 -9.23
C TRP A 61 -5.66 -6.42 -8.26
N ASN A 62 -5.90 -7.72 -8.47
CA ASN A 62 -5.36 -8.81 -7.66
C ASN A 62 -5.54 -8.59 -6.13
N ASN A 63 -6.76 -8.24 -5.72
CA ASN A 63 -7.15 -7.92 -4.34
C ASN A 63 -6.39 -6.74 -3.70
N MET A 64 -5.81 -5.87 -4.52
CA MET A 64 -5.22 -4.61 -4.10
C MET A 64 -6.02 -3.45 -4.66
N PHE A 65 -6.14 -2.42 -3.84
CA PHE A 65 -6.68 -1.12 -4.16
C PHE A 65 -5.52 -0.19 -4.56
N PHE A 66 -5.67 0.60 -5.62
CA PHE A 66 -4.67 1.55 -6.11
C PHE A 66 -5.26 2.96 -6.24
N SER A 67 -4.49 3.96 -5.83
CA SER A 67 -4.80 5.38 -6.05
C SER A 67 -3.55 6.16 -6.47
N LEU A 68 -3.78 7.24 -7.23
CA LEU A 68 -2.72 8.13 -7.70
C LEU A 68 -2.47 9.24 -6.66
N GLY A 69 -1.20 9.56 -6.39
CA GLY A 69 -0.77 10.54 -5.41
C GLY A 69 -0.75 11.97 -5.95
N PHE A 70 -1.89 12.46 -6.45
CA PHE A 70 -2.05 13.85 -6.91
C PHE A 70 -2.72 14.72 -5.84
N ASP A 71 -2.45 16.02 -5.82
CA ASP A 71 -3.25 16.96 -5.02
C ASP A 71 -4.62 17.13 -5.69
N VAL A 72 -5.64 16.61 -5.02
CA VAL A 72 -7.00 16.61 -5.50
C VAL A 72 -7.76 17.72 -4.77
N LYS A 73 -8.47 18.58 -5.51
CA LYS A 73 -9.32 19.65 -4.97
C LYS A 73 -8.57 20.68 -4.11
N GLU A 74 -7.30 20.97 -4.42
CA GLU A 74 -6.47 21.95 -3.68
C GLU A 74 -6.33 21.61 -2.18
N HIS A 75 -6.47 20.33 -1.81
CA HIS A 75 -6.47 19.90 -0.42
C HIS A 75 -5.16 20.22 0.29
N TYR A 76 -4.05 20.24 -0.46
CA TYR A 76 -2.74 20.60 0.03
C TYR A 76 -2.28 22.00 -0.38
N LYS A 77 -3.13 22.85 -0.97
CA LYS A 77 -2.72 24.16 -1.50
C LYS A 77 -2.01 25.05 -0.49
N ASP A 78 -2.52 25.10 0.74
CA ASP A 78 -1.91 25.87 1.84
C ASP A 78 -0.70 25.16 2.48
N PHE A 79 -0.45 23.90 2.11
CA PHE A 79 0.59 23.02 2.67
C PHE A 79 1.70 22.64 1.66
N GLY A 80 1.69 23.22 0.44
CA GLY A 80 2.72 22.96 -0.59
C GLY A 80 2.22 22.22 -1.84
N GLY A 81 0.90 22.04 -1.99
CA GLY A 81 0.24 21.49 -3.19
C GLY A 81 0.71 20.09 -3.55
N ASP A 82 1.07 19.88 -4.82
CA ASP A 82 1.54 18.60 -5.35
C ASP A 82 2.75 18.03 -4.59
N ALA A 83 3.65 18.86 -4.05
CA ALA A 83 4.79 18.38 -3.29
C ALA A 83 4.35 17.74 -1.96
N ALA A 84 3.34 18.31 -1.31
CA ALA A 84 2.76 17.77 -0.09
C ALA A 84 1.89 16.53 -0.37
N ALA A 85 1.09 16.55 -1.44
CA ALA A 85 0.33 15.38 -1.90
C ALA A 85 1.25 14.20 -2.27
N HIS A 86 2.42 14.50 -2.85
CA HIS A 86 3.43 13.48 -3.11
C HIS A 86 4.03 12.93 -1.81
N ALA A 87 4.33 13.78 -0.81
CA ALA A 87 4.91 13.36 0.46
C ALA A 87 3.95 12.58 1.36
N ALA A 88 2.65 12.91 1.34
CA ALA A 88 1.64 12.36 2.25
C ALA A 88 1.58 10.81 2.25
N PRO A 89 1.51 10.10 1.10
CA PRO A 89 1.54 8.64 1.08
C PRO A 89 2.77 8.02 1.74
N THR A 90 3.92 8.70 1.66
CA THR A 90 5.15 8.21 2.33
C THR A 90 5.01 8.31 3.85
N ASN A 91 4.39 9.38 4.35
CA ASN A 91 4.14 9.56 5.78
C ASN A 91 3.15 8.51 6.30
N ASP A 92 2.09 8.22 5.55
CA ASP A 92 1.14 7.15 5.87
C ASP A 92 1.85 5.78 5.94
N LEU A 93 2.73 5.50 4.98
CA LEU A 93 3.54 4.28 4.99
C LEU A 93 4.46 4.21 6.23
N GLN A 94 5.08 5.32 6.65
CA GLN A 94 5.87 5.33 7.88
C GLN A 94 5.01 5.06 9.12
N GLY A 95 3.78 5.59 9.16
CA GLY A 95 2.82 5.28 10.22
C GLY A 95 2.50 3.77 10.28
N VAL A 96 2.19 3.16 9.13
CA VAL A 96 1.95 1.70 9.03
C VAL A 96 3.17 0.90 9.49
N ARG A 97 4.39 1.31 9.12
CA ARG A 97 5.64 0.67 9.55
C ARG A 97 5.85 0.78 11.06
N ALA A 98 5.61 1.95 11.64
CA ALA A 98 5.73 2.16 13.08
C ALA A 98 4.78 1.24 13.84
N ILE A 99 3.51 1.17 13.43
CA ILE A 99 2.51 0.27 14.02
C ILE A 99 2.92 -1.19 13.89
N ASN A 100 3.43 -1.60 12.73
CA ASN A 100 3.91 -2.97 12.51
C ASN A 100 5.10 -3.35 13.38
N THR A 101 5.95 -2.39 13.76
CA THR A 101 7.16 -2.62 14.58
C THR A 101 6.82 -2.88 16.04
N ILE A 102 5.67 -2.38 16.52
CA ILE A 102 5.20 -2.63 17.89
C ILE A 102 4.85 -4.12 18.09
N ASP A 103 4.49 -4.83 17.02
CA ASP A 103 4.14 -6.26 17.02
C ASP A 103 3.12 -6.66 18.10
N LEU A 104 2.12 -5.80 18.29
CA LEU A 104 1.02 -6.01 19.24
C LEU A 104 0.03 -7.06 18.72
N ASP A 105 -0.31 -8.02 19.57
CA ASP A 105 -1.27 -9.07 19.22
C ASP A 105 -2.67 -8.49 19.00
N GLY A 106 -3.38 -8.97 17.97
CA GLY A 106 -4.69 -8.47 17.57
C GLY A 106 -4.68 -7.17 16.75
N LEU A 107 -3.52 -6.51 16.60
CA LEU A 107 -3.40 -5.30 15.79
C LEU A 107 -2.98 -5.63 14.35
N LEU A 108 -3.95 -5.52 13.45
CA LEU A 108 -3.78 -5.77 12.02
C LEU A 108 -3.70 -4.45 11.26
N THR A 109 -2.76 -4.35 10.32
CA THR A 109 -2.64 -3.20 9.42
C THR A 109 -2.98 -3.61 7.99
N LEU A 110 -3.32 -2.65 7.14
CA LEU A 110 -3.35 -2.90 5.71
C LEU A 110 -1.93 -3.10 5.19
N GLY A 111 -1.74 -4.02 4.24
CA GLY A 111 -0.51 -4.02 3.46
C GLY A 111 -0.50 -2.76 2.61
N THR A 112 0.56 -1.96 2.71
CA THR A 112 0.67 -0.67 1.99
C THR A 112 2.01 -0.62 1.26
N VAL A 113 2.00 -0.25 -0.02
CA VAL A 113 3.19 -0.01 -0.85
C VAL A 113 3.01 1.32 -1.56
N VAL A 114 4.06 2.12 -1.62
CA VAL A 114 4.12 3.33 -2.44
C VAL A 114 5.12 3.05 -3.56
N VAL A 115 4.71 3.29 -4.80
CA VAL A 115 5.52 3.06 -6.00
C VAL A 115 5.55 4.34 -6.83
N ASP A 116 6.75 4.78 -7.21
CA ASP A 116 6.90 5.83 -8.22
C ASP A 116 7.20 5.18 -9.57
N TYR A 117 6.37 5.46 -10.56
CA TYR A 117 6.53 4.92 -11.91
C TYR A 117 6.15 5.98 -12.96
N ARG A 118 7.06 6.24 -13.90
CA ARG A 118 6.91 7.25 -14.98
C ARG A 118 6.50 8.65 -14.48
N GLY A 119 7.03 9.05 -13.31
CA GLY A 119 6.74 10.35 -12.70
C GLY A 119 5.40 10.42 -11.97
N MET A 120 4.66 9.31 -11.87
CA MET A 120 3.44 9.22 -11.07
C MET A 120 3.69 8.40 -9.81
N ARG A 121 3.25 8.92 -8.68
CA ARG A 121 3.22 8.21 -7.41
C ARG A 121 1.91 7.42 -7.31
N VAL A 122 2.02 6.14 -6.99
CA VAL A 122 0.87 5.24 -6.83
C VAL A 122 0.95 4.58 -5.47
N THR A 123 -0.15 4.64 -4.73
CA THR A 123 -0.31 3.91 -3.46
C THR A 123 -1.10 2.64 -3.74
N ALA A 124 -0.58 1.50 -3.32
CA ALA A 124 -1.24 0.20 -3.39
C ALA A 124 -1.52 -0.32 -1.99
N GLN A 125 -2.77 -0.70 -1.72
CA GLN A 125 -3.21 -1.22 -0.42
C GLN A 125 -3.94 -2.55 -0.57
N THR A 126 -3.75 -3.47 0.37
CA THR A 126 -4.57 -4.69 0.41
C THR A 126 -6.02 -4.36 0.72
N ILE A 127 -6.94 -5.01 0.01
CA ILE A 127 -8.36 -4.97 0.38
C ILE A 127 -8.56 -5.94 1.56
N VAL A 128 -9.19 -5.46 2.64
CA VAL A 128 -9.65 -6.36 3.71
C VAL A 128 -10.86 -7.10 3.18
N PRO A 129 -10.89 -8.45 3.20
CA PRO A 129 -12.11 -9.16 2.89
C PRO A 129 -13.20 -8.66 3.84
N GLY A 130 -14.24 -8.05 3.29
CA GLY A 130 -15.43 -7.70 4.04
C GLY A 130 -15.94 -8.95 4.75
N LYS A 131 -16.34 -8.80 6.01
CA LYS A 131 -16.98 -9.88 6.76
C LYS A 131 -18.21 -10.40 6.04
#